data_AF-A0A8H3YLY6-F1
#
_entry.id   AF-A0A8H3YLY6-F1
#
_cell.length_a   1.000
_cell.length_b   1.000
_cell.length_c   1.000
_cell.angle_alpha   90.00
_cell.angle_beta   90.00
_cell.angle_gamma   90.00
#
_symmetry.space_group_name_H-M   'P 1'
#
loop_
_entity.id
_entity.type
_entity.pdbx_description
1 polymer ?
#
loop_
_entity_poly.entity_id
_entity_poly.type
_entity_poly.pdbx_seq_one_letter_code
_entity_poly.pdbx_strand_id
1 'polypeptide(L)'
;MKDLHSLTLTSRGWERASRRKLYSKIWLCADDHLGVTKLTKLPDRRIMELRRSLRDNPALARLVKEIHFPEAHDIYQLATSKDRQGIINNLASLVMACPNLERFSGLYLTYSHTFDRLTHALSTRPRLKEKVWVLKASDPDRPNLTIDDAFLHSHDEWSNLETLCMFGQGSGNMDYRAFAATFRNLPALKHLLISDFDDTQFNDRTLQTIPPLRSLRLQDLDGVTEGGLLKYADSFAARAIESLTFINLEVTSAALIALFMANLNHMTRFTLSQNASPSVLPGSALTAPIYMSDSLEYLHWDVLGYGPSYADLAAAISLGALPSLHTVRAPSDNDGLLQAQCRPSADITLPEDAQYLYVPDPEDTFAHPTLPTARRAAQNRLITARAEPYIKIIVDEDGVVQHSYTLTTYMGTLGSKISYSLLPDVDGSEEAISGLKDLLIRKESLGADSYCFGDRKTSIESDRFARPERSSPFGRRRPQSTYRGHMGRKMVRQPGLNIFF
;
A
#
# COMPACT_ATOMS: atom_id res chain seq x y z
N MET A 1 -27.46 -1.89 2.10
CA MET A 1 -28.16 -1.44 0.87
C MET A 1 -29.64 -1.79 0.89
N LYS A 2 -30.05 -3.03 1.22
CA LYS A 2 -31.47 -3.44 1.30
C LYS A 2 -32.28 -2.65 2.33
N ASP A 3 -31.70 -2.34 3.49
CA ASP A 3 -32.40 -1.56 4.54
C ASP A 3 -32.60 -0.10 4.12
N LEU A 4 -31.58 0.51 3.51
CA LEU A 4 -31.68 1.86 2.93
C LEU A 4 -32.74 1.93 1.83
N HIS A 5 -32.85 0.89 1.00
CA HIS A 5 -33.92 0.80 0.01
C HIS A 5 -35.30 0.70 0.68
N SER A 6 -35.45 -0.13 1.71
CA SER A 6 -36.70 -0.24 2.47
C SER A 6 -37.10 1.10 3.09
N LEU A 7 -36.14 1.86 3.62
CA LEU A 7 -36.37 3.22 4.14
C LEU A 7 -36.86 4.20 3.06
N THR A 8 -36.46 4.03 1.79
CA THR A 8 -36.98 4.91 0.71
C THR A 8 -38.47 4.77 0.48
N LEU A 9 -39.06 3.63 0.87
CA LEU A 9 -40.48 3.35 0.68
C LEU A 9 -41.35 3.84 1.86
N THR A 10 -40.75 4.35 2.94
CA THR A 10 -41.47 4.69 4.18
C THR A 10 -42.10 6.09 4.18
N SER A 11 -41.38 7.10 3.68
CA SER A 11 -41.86 8.48 3.61
C SER A 11 -41.01 9.31 2.65
N ARG A 12 -41.50 10.47 2.19
CA ARG A 12 -40.74 11.39 1.32
C ARG A 12 -39.47 11.95 1.99
N GLY A 13 -39.49 12.13 3.31
CA GLY A 13 -38.32 12.59 4.08
C GLY A 13 -37.20 11.54 4.09
N TRP A 14 -37.57 10.30 4.46
CA TRP A 14 -36.66 9.15 4.43
C TRP A 14 -36.22 8.78 3.02
N GLU A 15 -37.09 8.92 2.02
CA GLU A 15 -36.73 8.76 0.61
C GLU A 15 -35.57 9.70 0.24
N ARG A 16 -35.69 11.01 0.53
CA ARG A 16 -34.66 11.99 0.19
C ARG A 16 -33.32 11.69 0.88
N ALA A 17 -33.35 11.37 2.16
CA ALA A 17 -32.14 11.07 2.95
C ALA A 17 -31.47 9.77 2.49
N SER A 18 -32.24 8.69 2.38
CA SER A 18 -31.74 7.37 1.99
C SER A 18 -31.25 7.35 0.56
N ARG A 19 -31.94 8.02 -0.38
CA ARG A 19 -31.52 8.13 -1.78
C ARG A 19 -30.17 8.81 -1.93
N ARG A 20 -29.90 9.87 -1.14
CA ARG A 20 -28.59 10.52 -1.12
C ARG A 20 -27.49 9.54 -0.71
N LYS A 21 -27.71 8.72 0.32
CA LYS A 21 -26.73 7.72 0.77
C LYS A 21 -26.58 6.54 -0.20
N LEU A 22 -27.66 6.09 -0.82
CA LEU A 22 -27.64 4.99 -1.79
C LEU A 22 -26.84 5.35 -3.05
N TYR A 23 -26.97 6.58 -3.55
CA TYR A 23 -26.34 7.00 -4.80
C TYR A 23 -25.02 7.76 -4.63
N SER A 24 -24.70 8.26 -3.42
CA SER A 24 -23.44 8.99 -3.23
C SER A 24 -22.20 8.15 -3.49
N LYS A 25 -22.25 6.86 -3.13
CA LYS A 25 -21.14 5.92 -3.23
C LYS A 25 -21.62 4.62 -3.86
N ILE A 26 -21.30 4.44 -5.14
CA ILE A 26 -21.74 3.30 -5.93
C ILE A 26 -20.64 2.24 -5.93
N TRP A 27 -21.03 1.01 -5.57
CA TRP A 27 -20.19 -0.17 -5.70
C TRP A 27 -20.71 -1.02 -6.85
N LEU A 28 -19.86 -1.16 -7.88
CA LEU A 28 -20.02 -2.12 -8.94
C LEU A 28 -19.26 -3.37 -8.49
N CYS A 29 -19.97 -4.46 -8.30
CA CYS A 29 -19.37 -5.76 -8.02
C CYS A 29 -19.73 -6.66 -9.20
N ALA A 30 -18.80 -7.53 -9.60
CA ALA A 30 -19.15 -8.66 -10.45
C ALA A 30 -20.23 -9.51 -9.76
N ASP A 31 -21.09 -10.15 -10.54
CA ASP A 31 -22.11 -11.05 -9.99
C ASP A 31 -21.42 -12.28 -9.42
N ASP A 32 -21.05 -12.26 -8.14
CA ASP A 32 -20.85 -13.49 -7.37
C ASP A 32 -20.96 -13.29 -5.85
N HIS A 33 -22.02 -13.88 -5.29
CA HIS A 33 -22.22 -14.02 -3.86
C HIS A 33 -21.85 -15.43 -3.35
N LEU A 34 -21.37 -16.34 -4.22
CA LEU A 34 -21.28 -17.77 -3.90
C LEU A 34 -20.02 -18.50 -4.43
N GLY A 35 -18.97 -17.78 -4.80
CA GLY A 35 -17.61 -18.37 -4.85
C GLY A 35 -17.28 -19.26 -6.04
N VAL A 36 -18.08 -19.28 -7.11
CA VAL A 36 -17.72 -20.00 -8.34
C VAL A 36 -18.24 -19.26 -9.59
N THR A 37 -17.45 -18.35 -10.16
CA THR A 37 -17.29 -18.16 -11.61
C THR A 37 -16.18 -17.17 -11.96
N LYS A 38 -15.64 -17.32 -13.17
CA LYS A 38 -14.47 -16.61 -13.71
C LYS A 38 -14.72 -15.09 -13.74
N LEU A 39 -13.81 -14.30 -13.14
CA LEU A 39 -13.69 -12.84 -13.21
C LEU A 39 -13.38 -12.35 -14.65
N THR A 40 -14.13 -12.77 -15.65
CA THR A 40 -13.79 -12.54 -17.07
C THR A 40 -14.67 -11.53 -17.76
N LYS A 41 -15.76 -11.06 -17.13
CA LYS A 41 -16.70 -10.12 -17.75
C LYS A 41 -17.23 -9.08 -16.76
N LEU A 42 -17.49 -7.88 -17.27
CA LEU A 42 -18.17 -6.84 -16.51
C LEU A 42 -19.63 -7.22 -16.26
N PRO A 43 -20.25 -6.69 -15.19
CA PRO A 43 -21.70 -6.74 -14.98
C PRO A 43 -22.41 -5.76 -15.94
N ASP A 44 -22.31 -6.01 -17.25
CA ASP A 44 -22.70 -5.08 -18.32
C ASP A 44 -24.14 -4.60 -18.20
N ARG A 45 -25.07 -5.49 -17.85
CA ARG A 45 -26.49 -5.14 -17.66
C ARG A 45 -26.68 -4.13 -16.53
N ARG A 46 -26.02 -4.35 -15.38
CA ARG A 46 -26.12 -3.47 -14.21
C ARG A 46 -25.50 -2.11 -14.49
N ILE A 47 -24.34 -2.08 -15.16
CA ILE A 47 -23.70 -0.82 -15.59
C ILE A 47 -24.59 -0.07 -16.58
N MET A 48 -25.19 -0.78 -17.54
CA MET A 48 -26.09 -0.20 -18.53
C MET A 48 -27.37 0.36 -17.91
N GLU A 49 -28.03 -0.38 -17.01
CA GLU A 49 -29.23 0.05 -16.28
C GLU A 49 -28.93 1.25 -15.38
N LEU A 50 -27.80 1.22 -14.67
CA LEU A 50 -27.35 2.34 -13.85
C LEU A 50 -27.11 3.57 -14.73
N ARG A 51 -26.34 3.44 -15.81
CA ARG A 51 -26.05 4.54 -16.74
C ARG A 51 -27.32 5.15 -17.31
N ARG A 52 -28.28 4.31 -17.73
CA ARG A 52 -29.59 4.77 -18.21
C ARG A 52 -30.31 5.57 -17.13
N SER A 53 -30.41 5.02 -15.92
CA SER A 53 -31.08 5.66 -14.78
C SER A 53 -30.45 7.01 -14.42
N LEU A 54 -29.12 7.13 -14.48
CA LEU A 54 -28.42 8.38 -14.19
C LEU A 54 -28.62 9.43 -15.29
N ARG A 55 -28.64 9.01 -16.57
CA ARG A 55 -28.91 9.93 -17.69
C ARG A 55 -30.35 10.42 -17.69
N ASP A 56 -31.30 9.53 -17.40
CA ASP A 56 -32.73 9.86 -17.37
C ASP A 56 -33.10 10.71 -16.14
N ASN A 57 -32.27 10.69 -15.09
CA ASN A 57 -32.50 11.45 -13.86
C ASN A 57 -31.27 12.29 -13.45
N PRO A 58 -31.15 13.53 -13.96
CA PRO A 58 -30.03 14.43 -13.65
C PRO A 58 -29.93 14.81 -12.16
N ALA A 59 -31.01 14.70 -11.39
CA ALA A 59 -30.97 14.94 -9.96
C ALA A 59 -30.27 13.79 -9.22
N LEU A 60 -30.47 12.54 -9.66
CA LEU A 60 -29.74 11.37 -9.15
C LEU A 60 -28.28 11.40 -9.57
N ALA A 61 -27.99 11.69 -10.84
CA ALA A 61 -26.62 11.82 -11.36
C ALA A 61 -25.75 12.76 -10.52
N ARG A 62 -26.30 13.91 -10.10
CA ARG A 62 -25.60 14.89 -9.25
C ARG A 62 -25.29 14.40 -7.84
N LEU A 63 -25.94 13.33 -7.36
CA LEU A 63 -25.65 12.75 -6.05
C LEU A 63 -24.41 11.86 -6.08
N VAL A 64 -24.08 11.28 -7.23
CA VAL A 64 -22.97 10.33 -7.37
C VAL A 64 -21.64 11.06 -7.20
N LYS A 65 -20.91 10.70 -6.14
CA LYS A 65 -19.59 11.25 -5.81
C LYS A 65 -18.49 10.22 -5.98
N GLU A 66 -18.77 8.95 -5.69
CA GLU A 66 -17.76 7.89 -5.74
C GLU A 66 -18.30 6.69 -6.53
N ILE A 67 -17.48 6.18 -7.44
CA ILE A 67 -17.71 4.90 -8.12
C ILE A 67 -16.53 3.99 -7.80
N HIS A 68 -16.81 2.85 -7.21
CA HIS A 68 -15.84 1.81 -6.90
C HIS A 68 -16.17 0.54 -7.65
N PHE A 69 -15.17 -0.01 -8.33
CA PHE A 69 -15.26 -1.30 -9.01
C PHE A 69 -13.98 -2.12 -8.79
N PRO A 70 -13.81 -2.73 -7.61
CA PRO A 70 -12.58 -3.41 -7.22
C PRO A 70 -12.08 -4.46 -8.22
N GLU A 71 -12.97 -5.15 -8.92
CA GLU A 71 -12.61 -6.23 -9.85
C GLU A 71 -12.34 -5.75 -11.29
N ALA A 72 -12.50 -4.45 -11.58
CA ALA A 72 -12.43 -3.94 -12.95
C ALA A 72 -11.04 -4.11 -13.59
N HIS A 73 -9.96 -3.90 -12.83
CA HIS A 73 -8.60 -4.08 -13.33
C HIS A 73 -8.32 -5.55 -13.68
N ASP A 74 -8.73 -6.48 -12.83
CA ASP A 74 -8.57 -7.92 -13.08
C ASP A 74 -9.32 -8.36 -14.33
N ILE A 75 -10.58 -7.95 -14.46
CA ILE A 75 -11.40 -8.22 -15.65
C ILE A 75 -10.73 -7.62 -16.91
N TYR A 76 -10.19 -6.41 -16.80
CA TYR A 76 -9.50 -5.74 -17.90
C TYR A 76 -8.23 -6.48 -18.32
N GLN A 77 -7.42 -6.96 -17.38
CA GLN A 77 -6.20 -7.71 -17.66
C GLN A 77 -6.49 -9.04 -18.36
N LEU A 78 -7.54 -9.76 -17.93
CA LEU A 78 -7.97 -11.04 -18.50
C LEU A 78 -8.70 -10.91 -19.84
N ALA A 79 -9.17 -9.72 -20.19
CA ALA A 79 -9.94 -9.48 -21.41
C ALA A 79 -9.08 -9.44 -22.68
N THR A 80 -9.67 -9.83 -23.81
CA THR A 80 -9.05 -9.64 -25.14
C THR A 80 -8.93 -8.15 -25.49
N SER A 81 -8.09 -7.79 -26.47
CA SER A 81 -7.91 -6.38 -26.88
C SER A 81 -9.22 -5.69 -27.28
N LYS A 82 -10.11 -6.39 -28.00
CA LYS A 82 -11.43 -5.88 -28.38
C LYS A 82 -12.34 -5.67 -27.16
N ASP A 83 -12.33 -6.60 -26.22
CA ASP A 83 -13.14 -6.54 -25.01
C ASP A 83 -12.65 -5.43 -24.06
N ARG A 84 -11.32 -5.23 -23.97
CA ARG A 84 -10.69 -4.11 -23.23
C ARG A 84 -11.23 -2.76 -23.66
N GLN A 85 -11.35 -2.52 -24.97
CA GLN A 85 -11.94 -1.27 -25.47
C GLN A 85 -13.42 -1.13 -25.10
N GLY A 86 -14.17 -2.24 -25.11
CA GLY A 86 -15.55 -2.29 -24.62
C GLY A 86 -15.68 -1.90 -23.15
N ILE A 87 -14.79 -2.43 -22.31
CA ILE A 87 -14.70 -2.12 -20.87
C ILE A 87 -14.45 -0.63 -20.66
N ILE A 88 -13.42 -0.08 -21.30
CA ILE A 88 -13.06 1.35 -21.23
C ILE A 88 -14.27 2.20 -21.65
N ASN A 89 -14.92 1.87 -22.76
CA ASN A 89 -16.05 2.63 -23.28
C ASN A 89 -17.28 2.62 -22.34
N ASN A 90 -17.56 1.46 -21.72
CA ASN A 90 -18.68 1.31 -20.79
C ASN A 90 -18.46 2.14 -19.53
N LEU A 91 -17.27 2.04 -18.93
CA LEU A 91 -16.90 2.78 -17.72
C LEU A 91 -16.82 4.29 -17.99
N ALA A 92 -16.20 4.71 -19.09
CA ALA A 92 -16.17 6.11 -19.52
C ALA A 92 -17.58 6.70 -19.65
N SER A 93 -18.49 5.95 -20.28
CA SER A 93 -19.88 6.39 -20.46
C SER A 93 -20.65 6.54 -19.15
N LEU A 94 -20.30 5.76 -18.12
CA LEU A 94 -20.85 5.85 -16.78
C LEU A 94 -20.27 7.06 -16.02
N VAL A 95 -18.95 7.26 -16.08
CA VAL A 95 -18.27 8.44 -15.52
C VAL A 95 -18.87 9.72 -16.10
N MET A 96 -19.08 9.78 -17.42
CA MET A 96 -19.71 10.92 -18.08
C MET A 96 -21.13 11.22 -17.57
N ALA A 97 -21.88 10.20 -17.12
CA ALA A 97 -23.21 10.38 -16.54
C ALA A 97 -23.18 10.94 -15.11
N CYS A 98 -22.00 11.07 -14.48
CA CYS A 98 -21.83 11.55 -13.11
C CYS A 98 -21.09 12.90 -13.12
N PRO A 99 -21.80 14.05 -13.10
CA PRO A 99 -21.17 15.37 -13.22
C PRO A 99 -20.41 15.81 -11.95
N ASN A 100 -20.80 15.28 -10.78
CA ASN A 100 -20.19 15.63 -9.49
C ASN A 100 -19.24 14.53 -8.98
N LEU A 101 -18.72 13.69 -9.89
CA LEU A 101 -17.84 12.61 -9.52
C LEU A 101 -16.56 13.16 -8.88
N GLU A 102 -16.29 12.73 -7.65
CA GLU A 102 -15.10 13.06 -6.86
C GLU A 102 -14.05 11.95 -6.97
N ARG A 103 -14.48 10.67 -7.08
CA ARG A 103 -13.57 9.51 -7.13
C ARG A 103 -14.04 8.41 -8.06
N PHE A 104 -13.08 7.82 -8.77
CA PHE A 104 -13.24 6.58 -9.52
C PHE A 104 -12.10 5.63 -9.15
N SER A 105 -12.43 4.45 -8.64
CA SER A 105 -11.43 3.41 -8.33
C SER A 105 -11.86 2.07 -8.90
N GLY A 106 -10.90 1.22 -9.23
CA GLY A 106 -11.17 -0.08 -9.82
C GLY A 106 -10.34 -0.40 -11.05
N LEU A 107 -10.07 0.60 -11.88
CA LEU A 107 -9.35 0.46 -13.14
C LEU A 107 -8.41 1.63 -13.35
N TYR A 108 -7.11 1.34 -13.37
CA TYR A 108 -6.06 2.31 -13.67
C TYR A 108 -5.42 1.93 -15.02
N LEU A 109 -5.59 2.80 -16.01
CA LEU A 109 -5.06 2.60 -17.36
C LEU A 109 -3.62 3.12 -17.43
N THR A 110 -2.77 2.38 -18.15
CA THR A 110 -1.46 2.87 -18.57
C THR A 110 -1.63 3.93 -19.64
N TYR A 111 -1.03 5.09 -19.43
CA TYR A 111 -0.94 6.17 -20.40
C TYR A 111 0.07 5.79 -21.49
N SER A 112 -0.38 5.76 -22.73
CA SER A 112 0.43 5.41 -23.90
C SER A 112 0.45 6.51 -24.97
N HIS A 113 0.28 7.77 -24.59
CA HIS A 113 0.14 8.92 -25.50
C HIS A 113 -0.97 8.76 -26.56
N THR A 114 -1.91 7.85 -26.31
CA THR A 114 -3.07 7.61 -27.16
C THR A 114 -4.33 8.00 -26.42
N PHE A 115 -5.25 8.65 -27.11
CA PHE A 115 -6.54 9.00 -26.55
C PHE A 115 -7.30 7.75 -26.11
N ASP A 116 -7.72 7.71 -24.85
CA ASP A 116 -8.70 6.76 -24.34
C ASP A 116 -9.90 7.48 -23.71
N ARG A 117 -11.09 6.90 -23.88
CA ARG A 117 -12.34 7.54 -23.46
C ARG A 117 -12.48 7.67 -21.95
N LEU A 118 -11.85 6.81 -21.16
CA LEU A 118 -12.00 6.82 -19.70
C LEU A 118 -11.16 7.93 -19.09
N THR A 119 -9.91 8.07 -19.51
CA THR A 119 -9.03 9.18 -19.13
C THR A 119 -9.65 10.52 -19.51
N HIS A 120 -10.17 10.65 -20.73
CA HIS A 120 -10.90 11.85 -21.13
C HIS A 120 -12.18 12.08 -20.29
N ALA A 121 -12.95 11.03 -20.02
CA ALA A 121 -14.14 11.18 -19.18
C ALA A 121 -13.80 11.70 -17.78
N LEU A 122 -12.69 11.25 -17.19
CA LEU A 122 -12.18 11.71 -15.90
C LEU A 122 -11.59 13.12 -15.97
N SER A 123 -10.85 13.47 -17.03
CA SER A 123 -10.31 14.83 -17.19
C SER A 123 -11.39 15.90 -17.19
N THR A 124 -12.57 15.60 -17.76
CA THR A 124 -13.71 16.53 -17.78
C THR A 124 -14.53 16.59 -16.48
N ARG A 125 -14.11 15.95 -15.38
CA ARG A 125 -14.83 15.99 -14.09
C ARG A 125 -14.27 17.11 -13.21
N PRO A 126 -14.96 18.26 -13.05
CA PRO A 126 -14.40 19.42 -12.33
C PRO A 126 -14.32 19.22 -10.81
N ARG A 127 -15.02 18.21 -10.28
CA ARG A 127 -15.01 17.87 -8.85
C ARG A 127 -14.13 16.67 -8.53
N LEU A 128 -13.36 16.17 -9.48
CA LEU A 128 -12.46 15.05 -9.26
C LEU A 128 -11.45 15.43 -8.17
N LYS A 129 -11.32 14.57 -7.17
CA LYS A 129 -10.42 14.75 -6.02
C LYS A 129 -9.21 13.84 -6.06
N GLU A 130 -9.29 12.75 -6.80
CA GLU A 130 -8.24 11.74 -6.82
C GLU A 130 -7.98 11.21 -8.24
N LYS A 131 -6.70 11.08 -8.60
CA LYS A 131 -6.26 10.49 -9.87
C LYS A 131 -4.99 9.69 -9.69
N VAL A 132 -4.94 8.54 -10.36
CA VAL A 132 -3.71 7.75 -10.56
C VAL A 132 -3.28 7.84 -12.02
N TRP A 133 -2.02 8.17 -12.25
CA TRP A 133 -1.35 8.06 -13.53
C TRP A 133 -0.37 6.90 -13.50
N VAL A 134 -0.56 5.95 -14.41
CA VAL A 134 0.42 4.91 -14.71
C VAL A 134 1.03 5.28 -16.04
N LEU A 135 2.27 5.72 -16.03
CA LEU A 135 3.04 6.14 -17.19
C LEU A 135 4.00 5.00 -17.54
N LYS A 136 4.28 4.82 -18.82
CA LYS A 136 5.20 3.79 -19.30
C LYS A 136 6.13 4.40 -20.33
N ALA A 137 7.34 3.85 -20.41
CA ALA A 137 8.36 4.24 -21.36
C ALA A 137 7.80 4.18 -22.78
N SER A 138 8.24 5.11 -23.63
CA SER A 138 7.86 5.09 -25.04
C SER A 138 8.33 3.75 -25.64
N ASP A 139 7.55 3.23 -26.58
CA ASP A 139 7.96 2.07 -27.37
C ASP A 139 9.40 2.33 -27.90
N PRO A 140 10.36 1.39 -27.78
CA PRO A 140 11.71 1.56 -28.32
C PRO A 140 11.73 1.96 -29.81
N ASP A 141 10.66 1.67 -30.55
CA ASP A 141 10.47 2.12 -31.94
C ASP A 141 10.14 3.62 -32.08
N ARG A 142 9.85 4.34 -30.98
CA ARG A 142 9.52 5.77 -30.92
C ARG A 142 10.15 6.48 -29.69
N PRO A 143 11.48 6.58 -29.61
CA PRO A 143 12.21 7.00 -28.41
C PRO A 143 12.09 8.49 -28.02
N ASN A 144 11.50 9.35 -28.87
CA ASN A 144 11.52 10.80 -28.70
C ASN A 144 10.15 11.43 -28.32
N LEU A 145 9.16 10.64 -27.93
CA LEU A 145 7.87 11.18 -27.49
C LEU A 145 7.96 11.53 -26.00
N THR A 146 8.40 12.75 -25.71
CA THR A 146 8.14 13.36 -24.40
C THR A 146 6.63 13.44 -24.16
N ILE A 147 6.21 13.49 -22.91
CA ILE A 147 4.80 13.69 -22.58
C ILE A 147 4.22 14.89 -23.35
N ASP A 148 3.13 14.66 -24.05
CA ASP A 148 2.54 15.57 -25.02
C ASP A 148 1.63 16.59 -24.33
N ASP A 149 1.35 17.68 -25.03
CA ASP A 149 0.42 18.72 -24.54
C ASP A 149 -0.91 18.12 -24.10
N ALA A 150 -1.38 17.04 -24.74
CA ALA A 150 -2.64 16.37 -24.37
C ALA A 150 -2.66 15.86 -22.92
N PHE A 151 -1.53 15.38 -22.40
CA PHE A 151 -1.42 15.03 -20.99
C PHE A 151 -1.61 16.26 -20.11
N LEU A 152 -0.91 17.36 -20.39
CA LEU A 152 -1.03 18.58 -19.58
C LEU A 152 -2.46 19.13 -19.60
N HIS A 153 -3.11 19.15 -20.77
CA HIS A 153 -4.50 19.58 -20.93
C HIS A 153 -5.50 18.69 -20.14
N SER A 154 -5.14 17.44 -19.85
CA SER A 154 -6.00 16.58 -19.03
C SER A 154 -6.15 17.06 -17.57
N HIS A 155 -5.31 18.00 -17.13
CA HIS A 155 -5.31 18.59 -15.79
C HIS A 155 -6.06 19.94 -15.72
N ASP A 156 -6.50 20.50 -16.85
CA ASP A 156 -7.05 21.87 -16.91
C ASP A 156 -8.26 22.09 -15.99
N GLU A 157 -9.11 21.07 -15.86
CA GLU A 157 -10.35 21.12 -15.06
C GLU A 157 -10.17 20.65 -13.61
N TRP A 158 -8.95 20.27 -13.21
CA TRP A 158 -8.67 19.61 -11.92
C TRP A 158 -8.37 20.58 -10.77
N SER A 159 -9.13 21.67 -10.71
CA SER A 159 -9.02 22.68 -9.64
C SER A 159 -9.30 22.15 -8.22
N ASN A 160 -9.97 21.00 -8.10
CA ASN A 160 -10.33 20.38 -6.81
C ASN A 160 -9.57 19.08 -6.54
N LEU A 161 -8.55 18.73 -7.33
CA LEU A 161 -7.80 17.50 -7.14
C LEU A 161 -6.93 17.60 -5.89
N GLU A 162 -7.20 16.76 -4.89
CA GLU A 162 -6.50 16.74 -3.61
C GLU A 162 -5.41 15.67 -3.56
N THR A 163 -5.56 14.59 -4.32
CA THR A 163 -4.66 13.43 -4.31
C THR A 163 -4.22 13.06 -5.72
N LEU A 164 -2.91 13.01 -5.93
CA LEU A 164 -2.30 12.55 -7.17
C LEU A 164 -1.31 11.42 -6.88
N CYS A 165 -1.44 10.33 -7.63
CA CYS A 165 -0.46 9.25 -7.65
C CYS A 165 0.12 9.13 -9.07
N MET A 166 1.44 9.05 -9.17
CA MET A 166 2.17 8.93 -10.42
C MET A 166 3.14 7.76 -10.36
N PHE A 167 3.07 6.87 -11.34
CA PHE A 167 3.90 5.67 -11.45
C PHE A 167 4.60 5.65 -12.80
N GLY A 168 5.93 5.59 -12.82
CA GLY A 168 6.70 5.64 -14.05
C GLY A 168 6.92 4.30 -14.78
N GLN A 169 6.61 3.15 -14.17
CA GLN A 169 6.90 1.81 -14.76
C GLN A 169 8.31 1.68 -15.36
N GLY A 170 9.32 2.24 -14.68
CA GLY A 170 10.72 2.25 -15.10
C GLY A 170 11.13 3.37 -16.06
N SER A 171 10.19 4.12 -16.67
CA SER A 171 10.42 5.42 -17.33
C SER A 171 9.08 6.05 -17.70
N GLY A 172 8.69 7.19 -17.12
CA GLY A 172 7.38 7.81 -17.36
C GLY A 172 7.30 8.78 -18.56
N ASN A 173 8.38 8.91 -19.36
CA ASN A 173 8.61 9.95 -20.38
C ASN A 173 8.32 11.38 -19.90
N MET A 174 8.46 11.65 -18.59
CA MET A 174 8.22 12.96 -18.00
C MET A 174 9.54 13.65 -17.71
N ASP A 175 9.75 14.81 -18.33
CA ASP A 175 10.86 15.67 -17.97
C ASP A 175 10.50 16.58 -16.78
N TYR A 176 11.51 17.28 -16.27
CA TYR A 176 11.35 18.29 -15.23
C TYR A 176 10.22 19.30 -15.52
N ARG A 177 10.08 19.75 -16.79
CA ARG A 177 9.10 20.77 -17.16
C ARG A 177 7.68 20.24 -17.07
N ALA A 178 7.48 18.99 -17.47
CA ALA A 178 6.19 18.32 -17.36
C ALA A 178 5.74 18.17 -15.92
N PHE A 179 6.62 17.75 -15.00
CA PHE A 179 6.31 17.70 -13.57
C PHE A 179 5.95 19.09 -13.02
N ALA A 180 6.78 20.09 -13.30
CA ALA A 180 6.54 21.46 -12.85
C ALA A 180 5.24 22.06 -13.42
N ALA A 181 4.88 21.74 -14.66
CA ALA A 181 3.62 22.15 -15.28
C ALA A 181 2.43 21.43 -14.64
N THR A 182 2.55 20.12 -14.41
CA THR A 182 1.51 19.30 -13.77
C THR A 182 1.17 19.83 -12.38
N PHE A 183 2.17 20.02 -11.51
CA PHE A 183 1.92 20.50 -10.14
C PHE A 183 1.33 21.91 -10.09
N ARG A 184 1.73 22.78 -11.02
CA ARG A 184 1.19 24.14 -11.10
C ARG A 184 -0.29 24.18 -11.46
N ASN A 185 -0.77 23.19 -12.22
CA ASN A 185 -2.17 23.09 -12.62
C ASN A 185 -3.06 22.48 -11.51
N LEU A 186 -2.50 22.11 -10.36
CA LEU A 186 -3.22 21.41 -9.28
C LEU A 186 -3.19 22.22 -7.97
N PRO A 187 -3.93 23.34 -7.89
CA PRO A 187 -3.86 24.26 -6.76
C PRO A 187 -4.40 23.70 -5.44
N ALA A 188 -5.21 22.64 -5.49
CA ALA A 188 -5.81 22.00 -4.32
C ALA A 188 -5.03 20.75 -3.85
N LEU A 189 -3.88 20.43 -4.47
CA LEU A 189 -3.13 19.22 -4.20
C LEU A 189 -2.64 19.19 -2.75
N LYS A 190 -2.88 18.07 -2.06
CA LYS A 190 -2.51 17.83 -0.66
C LYS A 190 -1.70 16.56 -0.47
N HIS A 191 -1.95 15.56 -1.30
CA HIS A 191 -1.35 14.22 -1.19
C HIS A 191 -0.71 13.85 -2.52
N LEU A 192 0.59 13.55 -2.49
CA LEU A 192 1.36 13.19 -3.68
C LEU A 192 2.14 11.91 -3.45
N LEU A 193 1.92 10.94 -4.33
CA LEU A 193 2.71 9.71 -4.40
C LEU A 193 3.43 9.69 -5.74
N ILE A 194 4.75 9.58 -5.72
CA ILE A 194 5.59 9.44 -6.92
C ILE A 194 6.42 8.18 -6.78
N SER A 195 6.39 7.34 -7.81
CA SER A 195 7.12 6.09 -7.78
C SER A 195 7.65 5.63 -9.14
N ASP A 196 8.81 4.96 -9.14
CA ASP A 196 9.35 4.18 -10.26
C ASP A 196 9.62 5.02 -11.51
N PHE A 197 10.21 6.20 -11.32
CA PHE A 197 10.76 7.06 -12.37
C PHE A 197 12.28 7.01 -12.32
N ASP A 198 12.91 6.99 -13.50
CA ASP A 198 14.36 6.97 -13.62
C ASP A 198 15.02 8.29 -13.16
N ASP A 199 16.34 8.25 -12.99
CA ASP A 199 17.16 9.37 -12.50
C ASP A 199 17.19 10.57 -13.44
N THR A 200 16.94 10.37 -14.73
CA THR A 200 16.86 11.45 -15.71
C THR A 200 15.55 12.24 -15.61
N GLN A 201 14.49 11.60 -15.12
CA GLN A 201 13.14 12.15 -15.04
C GLN A 201 12.83 12.77 -13.69
N PHE A 202 13.02 12.01 -12.62
CA PHE A 202 12.71 12.44 -11.26
C PHE A 202 13.96 12.41 -10.39
N ASN A 203 14.61 13.58 -10.29
CA ASN A 203 15.82 13.77 -9.50
C ASN A 203 15.69 14.95 -8.52
N ASP A 204 16.77 15.26 -7.82
CA ASP A 204 16.88 16.39 -6.89
C ASP A 204 16.27 17.68 -7.42
N ARG A 205 16.46 17.98 -8.70
CA ARG A 205 15.90 19.18 -9.33
C ARG A 205 14.39 19.10 -9.42
N THR A 206 13.84 17.98 -9.88
CA THR A 206 12.40 17.74 -9.99
C THR A 206 11.74 17.71 -8.60
N LEU A 207 12.40 17.15 -7.59
CA LEU A 207 11.94 17.15 -6.20
C LEU A 207 11.66 18.57 -5.69
N GLN A 208 12.47 19.57 -6.07
CA GLN A 208 12.26 20.97 -5.68
C GLN A 208 11.03 21.64 -6.33
N THR A 209 10.37 20.98 -7.29
CA THR A 209 9.14 21.49 -7.92
C THR A 209 7.87 21.10 -7.16
N ILE A 210 7.99 20.19 -6.19
CA ILE A 210 6.86 19.73 -5.40
C ILE A 210 6.27 20.92 -4.62
N PRO A 211 4.94 21.16 -4.72
CA PRO A 211 4.29 22.25 -3.99
C PRO A 211 4.21 21.93 -2.48
N PRO A 212 3.78 22.86 -1.63
CA PRO A 212 3.45 22.54 -0.25
C PRO A 212 2.35 21.47 -0.16
N LEU A 213 2.60 20.38 0.55
CA LEU A 213 1.70 19.23 0.68
C LEU A 213 1.46 18.89 2.14
N ARG A 214 0.43 18.09 2.40
CA ARG A 214 0.19 17.44 3.70
C ARG A 214 0.77 16.03 3.75
N SER A 215 0.77 15.32 2.63
CA SER A 215 1.40 14.00 2.56
C SER A 215 2.23 13.83 1.30
N LEU A 216 3.43 13.30 1.50
CA LEU A 216 4.36 13.00 0.42
C LEU A 216 4.89 11.58 0.58
N ARG A 217 4.73 10.78 -0.48
CA ARG A 217 5.34 9.47 -0.62
C ARG A 217 6.28 9.44 -1.81
N LEU A 218 7.53 9.14 -1.53
CA LEU A 218 8.60 8.96 -2.52
C LEU A 218 9.03 7.49 -2.47
N GLN A 219 8.95 6.80 -3.61
CA GLN A 219 9.21 5.37 -3.67
C GLN A 219 9.99 4.98 -4.93
N ASP A 220 11.07 4.21 -4.82
CA ASP A 220 11.82 3.71 -5.98
C ASP A 220 12.22 4.87 -6.93
N LEU A 221 12.99 5.84 -6.43
CA LEU A 221 13.39 7.06 -7.16
C LEU A 221 14.90 7.27 -7.12
N ASP A 222 15.62 6.56 -7.99
CA ASP A 222 17.09 6.52 -8.03
C ASP A 222 17.77 7.89 -8.24
N GLY A 223 17.06 8.84 -8.86
CA GLY A 223 17.56 10.21 -9.07
C GLY A 223 17.50 11.11 -7.84
N VAL A 224 16.81 10.69 -6.78
CA VAL A 224 16.66 11.47 -5.55
C VAL A 224 17.78 11.13 -4.59
N THR A 225 18.69 12.08 -4.37
CA THR A 225 19.83 11.91 -3.49
C THR A 225 19.56 12.46 -2.09
N GLU A 226 20.38 12.05 -1.11
CA GLU A 226 20.36 12.64 0.23
C GLU A 226 20.56 14.17 0.22
N GLY A 227 21.35 14.69 -0.74
CA GLY A 227 21.55 16.13 -0.92
C GLY A 227 20.29 16.84 -1.44
N GLY A 228 19.52 16.19 -2.30
CA GLY A 228 18.21 16.68 -2.74
C GLY A 228 17.18 16.65 -1.63
N LEU A 229 17.12 15.56 -0.86
CA LEU A 229 16.26 15.42 0.31
C LEU A 229 16.57 16.46 1.39
N LEU A 230 17.86 16.73 1.65
CA LEU A 230 18.28 17.79 2.57
C LEU A 230 17.75 19.16 2.13
N LYS A 231 17.92 19.51 0.85
CA LYS A 231 17.38 20.76 0.29
C LYS A 231 15.86 20.81 0.36
N TYR A 232 15.19 19.69 0.15
CA TYR A 232 13.74 19.61 0.27
C TYR A 232 13.28 19.83 1.73
N ALA A 233 13.96 19.24 2.71
CA ALA A 233 13.67 19.42 4.13
C ALA A 233 13.74 20.90 4.56
N ASP A 234 14.70 21.64 4.00
CA ASP A 234 14.88 23.09 4.25
C ASP A 234 13.88 23.97 3.48
N SER A 235 13.14 23.41 2.52
CA SER A 235 12.24 24.16 1.65
C SER A 235 10.94 24.57 2.35
N PHE A 236 10.28 25.60 1.83
CA PHE A 236 8.93 25.97 2.29
C PHE A 236 7.89 24.86 2.02
N ALA A 237 8.09 24.05 0.98
CA ALA A 237 7.16 23.00 0.59
C ALA A 237 7.06 21.88 1.64
N ALA A 238 8.14 21.59 2.37
CA ALA A 238 8.16 20.55 3.39
C ALA A 238 7.46 20.94 4.69
N ARG A 239 7.28 22.25 4.98
CA ARG A 239 6.83 22.73 6.30
C ARG A 239 5.44 22.26 6.72
N ALA A 240 4.55 21.98 5.75
CA ALA A 240 3.18 21.57 6.00
C ALA A 240 2.98 20.05 6.01
N ILE A 241 4.06 19.26 5.87
CA ILE A 241 4.00 17.81 5.78
C ILE A 241 3.56 17.23 7.13
N GLU A 242 2.44 16.51 7.09
CA GLU A 242 1.85 15.76 8.19
C GLU A 242 2.22 14.26 8.11
N SER A 243 2.39 13.72 6.89
CA SER A 243 2.81 12.34 6.63
C SER A 243 3.90 12.26 5.57
N LEU A 244 5.04 11.66 5.92
CA LEU A 244 6.19 11.49 5.05
C LEU A 244 6.56 10.02 4.93
N THR A 245 6.65 9.52 3.69
CA THR A 245 6.97 8.11 3.41
C THR A 245 8.12 8.00 2.43
N PHE A 246 9.19 7.34 2.85
CA PHE A 246 10.34 6.97 2.03
C PHE A 246 10.39 5.46 1.87
N ILE A 247 10.37 4.99 0.63
CA ILE A 247 10.44 3.57 0.31
C ILE A 247 11.54 3.36 -0.73
N ASN A 248 12.51 2.50 -0.42
CA ASN A 248 13.60 2.17 -1.33
C ASN A 248 14.26 3.42 -1.95
N LEU A 249 14.50 4.44 -1.12
CA LEU A 249 15.35 5.59 -1.47
C LEU A 249 16.80 5.38 -1.02
N GLU A 250 17.07 4.26 -0.33
CA GLU A 250 18.38 3.84 0.17
C GLU A 250 19.10 4.94 0.98
N VAL A 251 18.36 5.61 1.86
CA VAL A 251 18.90 6.67 2.74
C VAL A 251 19.84 6.04 3.77
N THR A 252 21.12 6.41 3.72
CA THR A 252 22.18 5.86 4.57
C THR A 252 22.52 6.77 5.77
N SER A 253 22.16 8.05 5.68
CA SER A 253 22.46 9.06 6.70
C SER A 253 21.39 9.14 7.79
N ALA A 254 21.71 8.70 9.00
CA ALA A 254 20.85 8.90 10.18
C ALA A 254 20.65 10.40 10.49
N ALA A 255 21.65 11.24 10.19
CA ALA A 255 21.59 12.68 10.40
C ALA A 255 20.51 13.35 9.54
N LEU A 256 20.33 12.90 8.29
CA LEU A 256 19.29 13.40 7.40
C LEU A 256 17.90 13.08 7.95
N ILE A 257 17.68 11.85 8.40
CA ILE A 257 16.40 11.43 8.98
C ILE A 257 16.12 12.21 10.28
N ALA A 258 17.13 12.37 11.14
CA ALA A 258 17.03 13.19 12.34
C ALA A 258 16.63 14.64 12.02
N LEU A 259 17.18 15.21 10.94
CA LEU A 259 16.83 16.55 10.48
C LEU A 259 15.36 16.65 10.04
N PHE A 260 14.82 15.67 9.32
CA PHE A 260 13.39 15.61 8.99
C PHE A 260 12.53 15.52 10.25
N MET A 261 12.88 14.62 11.18
CA MET A 261 12.12 14.42 12.42
C MET A 261 12.10 15.67 13.32
N ALA A 262 13.22 16.38 13.38
CA ALA A 262 13.39 17.57 14.21
C ALA A 262 12.79 18.85 13.59
N ASN A 263 12.86 19.02 12.26
CA ASN A 263 12.42 20.26 11.60
C ASN A 263 10.95 20.24 11.16
N LEU A 264 10.37 19.06 10.90
CA LEU A 264 8.98 18.95 10.44
C LEU A 264 8.01 18.90 11.63
N ASN A 265 7.74 20.06 12.22
CA ASN A 265 6.94 20.22 13.44
C ASN A 265 5.47 19.78 13.33
N HIS A 266 4.98 19.50 12.13
CA HIS A 266 3.62 19.00 11.88
C HIS A 266 3.60 17.53 11.49
N MET A 267 4.76 16.88 11.35
CA MET A 267 4.86 15.50 10.92
C MET A 267 4.38 14.58 12.04
N THR A 268 3.23 13.95 11.81
CA THR A 268 2.60 12.99 12.73
C THR A 268 2.88 11.55 12.32
N ARG A 269 3.20 11.32 11.04
CA ARG A 269 3.47 9.99 10.48
C ARG A 269 4.77 10.00 9.69
N PHE A 270 5.67 9.09 10.06
CA PHE A 270 6.89 8.83 9.29
C PHE A 270 7.00 7.35 8.97
N THR A 271 7.31 7.04 7.71
CA THR A 271 7.52 5.68 7.23
C THR A 271 8.85 5.60 6.50
N LEU A 272 9.71 4.68 6.92
CA LEU A 272 10.92 4.29 6.22
C LEU A 272 10.87 2.78 5.95
N SER A 273 10.98 2.40 4.68
CA SER A 273 11.07 0.99 4.25
C SER A 273 12.13 0.83 3.17
N GLN A 274 13.26 0.20 3.47
CA GLN A 274 14.39 0.11 2.54
C GLN A 274 15.41 -0.94 2.98
N ASN A 275 16.39 -1.22 2.13
CA ASN A 275 17.46 -2.16 2.47
C ASN A 275 18.53 -1.49 3.33
N ALA A 276 19.04 -0.32 2.92
CA ALA A 276 20.09 0.38 3.65
C ALA A 276 19.69 0.75 5.09
N SER A 277 20.60 0.50 6.04
CA SER A 277 20.45 0.97 7.42
C SER A 277 21.02 2.38 7.59
N PRO A 278 20.19 3.36 7.99
CA PRO A 278 20.69 4.67 8.36
C PRO A 278 21.70 4.55 9.51
N SER A 279 22.82 5.25 9.40
CA SER A 279 23.87 5.26 10.42
C SER A 279 24.49 6.64 10.55
N VAL A 280 25.13 6.87 11.69
CA VAL A 280 25.91 8.08 11.92
C VAL A 280 27.33 7.84 11.40
N LEU A 281 27.86 8.79 10.63
CA LEU A 281 29.25 8.73 10.16
C LEU A 281 30.22 8.68 11.35
N PRO A 282 31.24 7.80 11.32
CA PRO A 282 32.26 7.78 12.36
C PRO A 282 32.92 9.15 12.55
N GLY A 283 33.02 9.61 13.81
CA GLY A 283 33.57 10.93 14.14
C GLY A 283 32.56 12.08 14.07
N SER A 284 31.29 11.82 13.76
CA SER A 284 30.21 12.80 13.92
C SER A 284 30.05 13.22 15.38
N ALA A 285 29.69 14.49 15.60
CA ALA A 285 29.35 15.03 16.91
C ALA A 285 27.94 14.64 17.39
N LEU A 286 27.15 13.97 16.55
CA LEU A 286 25.82 13.49 16.91
C LEU A 286 25.92 12.43 18.01
N THR A 287 25.27 12.70 19.14
CA THR A 287 25.18 11.80 20.28
C THR A 287 23.72 11.43 20.52
N ALA A 288 23.49 10.28 21.14
CA ALA A 288 22.13 9.84 21.44
C ALA A 288 21.43 10.81 22.43
N PRO A 289 20.13 11.10 22.26
CA PRO A 289 19.26 10.57 21.21
C PRO A 289 19.47 11.27 19.86
N ILE A 290 19.68 10.48 18.80
CA ILE A 290 19.89 11.01 17.45
C ILE A 290 18.56 11.46 16.83
N TYR A 291 17.50 10.67 17.05
CA TYR A 291 16.16 10.96 16.56
C TYR A 291 15.34 11.69 17.62
N MET A 292 14.79 12.84 17.26
CA MET A 292 13.96 13.68 18.14
C MET A 292 12.78 14.22 17.33
N SER A 293 11.59 14.22 17.90
CA SER A 293 10.40 14.81 17.30
C SER A 293 9.29 15.01 18.32
N ASP A 294 8.76 16.23 18.41
CA ASP A 294 7.68 16.55 19.34
C ASP A 294 6.28 16.20 18.78
N SER A 295 6.14 16.01 17.46
CA SER A 295 4.85 15.81 16.79
C SER A 295 4.61 14.39 16.29
N LEU A 296 5.64 13.55 16.21
CA LEU A 296 5.55 12.23 15.61
C LEU A 296 4.67 11.29 16.46
N GLU A 297 3.56 10.83 15.89
CA GLU A 297 2.58 9.95 16.55
C GLU A 297 2.68 8.49 16.11
N TYR A 298 3.06 8.29 14.84
CA TYR A 298 3.18 6.98 14.21
C TYR A 298 4.52 6.85 13.49
N LEU A 299 5.21 5.75 13.75
CA LEU A 299 6.47 5.41 13.11
C LEU A 299 6.39 4.01 12.49
N HIS A 300 6.61 3.93 11.18
CA HIS A 300 6.94 2.68 10.50
C HIS A 300 8.44 2.67 10.21
N TRP A 301 9.13 1.64 10.71
CA TRP A 301 10.56 1.45 10.50
C TRP A 301 10.85 0.03 10.03
N ASP A 302 11.13 -0.13 8.74
CA ASP A 302 11.43 -1.42 8.12
C ASP A 302 12.73 -1.34 7.33
N VAL A 303 13.82 -1.68 8.00
CA VAL A 303 15.18 -1.63 7.49
C VAL A 303 15.80 -3.01 7.63
N LEU A 304 16.43 -3.53 6.56
CA LEU A 304 17.06 -4.86 6.55
C LEU A 304 18.56 -4.85 6.83
N GLY A 305 19.25 -3.79 6.41
CA GLY A 305 20.70 -3.69 6.53
C GLY A 305 21.15 -3.78 7.98
N TYR A 306 22.28 -4.45 8.20
CA TYR A 306 22.91 -4.46 9.51
C TYR A 306 23.38 -3.05 9.87
N GLY A 307 22.99 -2.58 11.06
CA GLY A 307 23.41 -1.26 11.52
C GLY A 307 22.77 -0.88 12.86
N PRO A 308 23.20 0.25 13.44
CA PRO A 308 22.71 0.69 14.74
C PRO A 308 21.29 1.26 14.70
N SER A 309 20.65 1.34 13.53
CA SER A 309 19.40 2.06 13.31
C SER A 309 18.28 1.71 14.30
N TYR A 310 18.02 0.41 14.55
CA TYR A 310 17.02 -0.01 15.54
C TYR A 310 17.43 0.33 16.97
N ALA A 311 18.72 0.22 17.29
CA ALA A 311 19.26 0.54 18.61
C ALA A 311 19.22 2.06 18.88
N ASP A 312 19.56 2.89 17.88
CA ASP A 312 19.49 4.35 17.95
C ASP A 312 18.05 4.82 18.16
N LEU A 313 17.09 4.20 17.47
CA LEU A 313 15.67 4.49 17.65
C LEU A 313 15.15 4.00 19.01
N ALA A 314 15.57 2.81 19.48
CA ALA A 314 15.25 2.33 20.81
C ALA A 314 15.79 3.26 21.90
N ALA A 315 17.01 3.79 21.73
CA ALA A 315 17.62 4.78 22.62
C ALA A 315 16.85 6.11 22.61
N ALA A 316 16.40 6.58 21.44
CA ALA A 316 15.55 7.76 21.35
C ALA A 316 14.24 7.58 22.12
N ILE A 317 13.58 6.43 22.00
CA ILE A 317 12.35 6.13 22.73
C ILE A 317 12.61 6.07 24.24
N SER A 318 13.66 5.37 24.68
CA SER A 318 13.95 5.20 26.11
C SER A 318 14.34 6.50 26.81
N LEU A 319 14.98 7.43 26.09
CA LEU A 319 15.33 8.76 26.56
C LEU A 319 14.17 9.77 26.47
N GLY A 320 13.00 9.36 25.97
CA GLY A 320 11.83 10.24 25.87
C GLY A 320 11.92 11.29 24.77
N ALA A 321 12.75 11.06 23.75
CA ALA A 321 12.98 11.99 22.63
C ALA A 321 11.82 12.05 21.62
N LEU A 322 10.84 11.15 21.75
CA LEU A 322 9.66 11.04 20.90
C LEU A 322 8.38 11.08 21.76
N PRO A 323 8.09 12.21 22.45
CA PRO A 323 7.06 12.28 23.49
C PRO A 323 5.63 12.03 22.98
N SER A 324 5.36 12.34 21.72
CA SER A 324 4.05 12.16 21.08
C SER A 324 3.89 10.79 20.40
N LEU A 325 4.90 9.91 20.46
CA LEU A 325 4.83 8.64 19.77
C LEU A 325 3.87 7.68 20.47
N HIS A 326 2.93 7.12 19.72
CA HIS A 326 1.92 6.19 20.25
C HIS A 326 1.93 4.84 19.54
N THR A 327 2.46 4.76 18.30
CA THR A 327 2.50 3.52 17.53
C THR A 327 3.84 3.35 16.83
N VAL A 328 4.45 2.17 17.00
CA VAL A 328 5.62 1.72 16.24
C VAL A 328 5.25 0.45 15.49
N ARG A 329 5.50 0.44 14.18
CA ARG A 329 5.46 -0.74 13.32
C ARG A 329 6.86 -1.02 12.82
N ALA A 330 7.41 -2.18 13.15
CA ALA A 330 8.76 -2.57 12.74
C ALA A 330 8.82 -4.06 12.41
N PRO A 331 8.42 -4.46 11.19
CA PRO A 331 8.36 -5.87 10.78
C PRO A 331 9.71 -6.58 10.88
N SER A 332 10.80 -5.85 10.57
CA SER A 332 12.18 -6.35 10.59
C SER A 332 12.92 -6.12 11.92
N ASP A 333 12.22 -5.83 13.02
CA ASP A 333 12.76 -5.76 14.37
C ASP A 333 13.05 -7.18 14.91
N ASN A 334 14.05 -7.84 14.31
CA ASN A 334 14.37 -9.25 14.54
C ASN A 334 14.70 -9.54 16.01
N ASP A 335 15.50 -8.66 16.63
CA ASP A 335 15.94 -8.79 18.03
C ASP A 335 14.92 -8.22 19.04
N GLY A 336 13.88 -7.54 18.56
CA GLY A 336 12.85 -6.96 19.41
C GLY A 336 13.26 -5.73 20.20
N LEU A 337 14.28 -5.00 19.74
CA LEU A 337 14.78 -3.79 20.41
C LEU A 337 13.68 -2.73 20.53
N LEU A 338 12.89 -2.54 19.48
CA LEU A 338 11.78 -1.58 19.50
C LEU A 338 10.57 -2.15 20.24
N GLN A 339 10.25 -3.43 20.04
CA GLN A 339 9.19 -4.09 20.81
C GLN A 339 9.42 -3.97 22.32
N ALA A 340 10.67 -4.07 22.79
CA ALA A 340 11.04 -3.95 24.20
C ALA A 340 10.76 -2.56 24.81
N GLN A 341 10.80 -1.50 23.99
CA GLN A 341 10.48 -0.13 24.44
C GLN A 341 8.97 0.15 24.47
N CYS A 342 8.18 -0.67 23.80
CA CYS A 342 6.73 -0.50 23.72
C CYS A 342 6.01 -1.08 24.96
N ARG A 343 4.75 -0.72 25.13
CA ARG A 343 3.91 -1.29 26.20
C ARG A 343 3.78 -2.82 26.04
N PRO A 344 3.81 -3.59 27.13
CA PRO A 344 3.65 -5.05 27.05
C PRO A 344 2.32 -5.43 26.40
N SER A 345 2.36 -6.43 25.52
CA SER A 345 1.15 -7.01 24.89
C SER A 345 0.93 -8.46 25.36
N ALA A 346 -0.34 -8.86 25.43
CA ALA A 346 -0.74 -10.24 25.72
C ALA A 346 -0.52 -11.17 24.51
N ASP A 347 -0.88 -10.69 23.33
CA ASP A 347 -0.78 -11.40 22.06
C ASP A 347 -0.56 -10.37 20.95
N ILE A 348 0.10 -10.79 19.88
CA ILE A 348 0.27 -10.01 18.65
C ILE A 348 -0.17 -10.78 17.41
N THR A 349 -0.37 -12.09 17.51
CA THR A 349 -0.79 -12.91 16.37
C THR A 349 -2.26 -12.69 16.04
N LEU A 350 -2.58 -12.81 14.76
CA LEU A 350 -3.95 -12.80 14.27
C LEU A 350 -4.41 -14.25 14.00
N PRO A 351 -5.71 -14.56 14.12
CA PRO A 351 -6.23 -15.90 13.81
C PRO A 351 -5.88 -16.39 12.40
N GLU A 352 -5.72 -15.46 11.47
CA GLU A 352 -5.35 -15.71 10.06
C GLU A 352 -3.90 -16.20 9.93
N ASP A 353 -3.02 -15.85 10.87
CA ASP A 353 -1.61 -16.23 10.85
C ASP A 353 -1.44 -17.75 10.96
N ALA A 354 -2.37 -18.47 11.58
CA ALA A 354 -2.31 -19.94 11.72
C ALA A 354 -2.32 -20.67 10.36
N GLN A 355 -2.83 -20.03 9.31
CA GLN A 355 -2.95 -20.62 7.98
C GLN A 355 -1.64 -20.55 7.18
N TYR A 356 -0.71 -19.68 7.61
CA TYR A 356 0.56 -19.46 6.92
C TYR A 356 1.60 -20.47 7.38
N LEU A 357 1.90 -21.49 6.59
CA LEU A 357 3.10 -22.30 6.83
C LEU A 357 4.26 -21.62 6.10
N TYR A 358 4.92 -20.68 6.78
CA TYR A 358 6.14 -20.07 6.24
C TYR A 358 7.23 -21.14 6.19
N VAL A 359 7.68 -21.45 4.97
CA VAL A 359 8.98 -22.09 4.73
C VAL A 359 9.89 -20.94 4.31
N PRO A 360 10.86 -20.53 5.14
CA PRO A 360 11.84 -19.54 4.72
C PRO A 360 12.48 -20.03 3.43
N ASP A 361 12.51 -19.19 2.39
CA ASP A 361 13.40 -19.44 1.27
C ASP A 361 14.82 -19.14 1.75
N PRO A 362 15.67 -20.15 1.96
CA PRO A 362 16.99 -19.94 2.52
C PRO A 362 17.91 -19.14 1.57
N GLU A 363 17.51 -18.90 0.32
CA GLU A 363 18.31 -18.15 -0.65
C GLU A 363 18.08 -16.63 -0.62
N ASP A 364 17.03 -16.12 0.04
CA ASP A 364 16.73 -14.68 0.08
C ASP A 364 16.80 -14.07 1.49
N THR A 365 18.03 -13.93 2.01
CA THR A 365 18.31 -13.21 3.27
C THR A 365 18.01 -11.70 3.21
N PHE A 366 17.65 -11.15 2.05
CA PHE A 366 17.41 -9.73 1.84
C PHE A 366 15.93 -9.41 1.54
N ALA A 367 15.02 -10.35 1.75
CA ALA A 367 13.58 -10.12 1.66
C ALA A 367 13.03 -9.51 2.96
N HIS A 368 12.19 -8.48 2.83
CA HIS A 368 11.41 -7.97 3.95
C HIS A 368 10.45 -9.06 4.47
N PRO A 369 10.35 -9.24 5.81
CA PRO A 369 9.48 -10.24 6.38
C PRO A 369 8.01 -9.88 6.14
N THR A 370 7.23 -10.86 5.71
CA THR A 370 5.77 -10.70 5.68
C THR A 370 5.25 -10.49 7.09
N LEU A 371 4.12 -9.79 7.24
CA LEU A 371 3.53 -9.52 8.53
C LEU A 371 3.17 -10.79 9.33
N PRO A 372 2.65 -11.89 8.75
CA PRO A 372 2.45 -13.12 9.50
C PRO A 372 3.75 -13.66 10.11
N THR A 373 4.86 -13.58 9.37
CA THR A 373 6.19 -13.99 9.84
C THR A 373 6.69 -13.06 10.95
N ALA A 374 6.59 -11.75 10.76
CA ALA A 374 6.97 -10.76 11.76
C ALA A 374 6.16 -10.90 13.07
N ARG A 375 4.83 -11.10 12.97
CA ARG A 375 3.94 -11.33 14.12
C ARG A 375 4.31 -12.57 14.89
N ARG A 376 4.63 -13.68 14.21
CA ARG A 376 5.10 -14.90 14.87
C ARG A 376 6.42 -14.71 15.58
N ALA A 377 7.39 -14.04 14.94
CA ALA A 377 8.67 -13.74 15.58
C ALA A 377 8.48 -12.88 16.84
N ALA A 378 7.64 -11.85 16.76
CA ALA A 378 7.28 -11.01 17.90
C ALA A 378 6.52 -11.78 18.99
N GLN A 379 5.64 -12.70 18.63
CA GLN A 379 4.91 -13.56 19.58
C GLN A 379 5.83 -14.53 20.29
N ASN A 380 6.79 -15.13 19.56
CA ASN A 380 7.78 -16.03 20.16
C ASN A 380 8.61 -15.30 21.22
N ARG A 381 8.97 -14.03 21.00
CA ARG A 381 9.62 -13.20 22.03
C ARG A 381 8.75 -13.03 23.27
N LEU A 382 7.44 -12.78 23.11
CA LEU A 382 6.50 -12.71 24.24
C LEU A 382 6.45 -14.03 25.03
N ILE A 383 6.40 -15.16 24.34
CA ILE A 383 6.34 -16.50 24.95
C ILE A 383 7.64 -16.81 25.69
N THR A 384 8.79 -16.57 25.06
CA THR A 384 10.11 -16.79 25.67
C THR A 384 10.28 -15.96 26.93
N ALA A 385 9.91 -14.68 26.93
CA ALA A 385 9.93 -13.87 28.15
C ALA A 385 9.06 -14.51 29.24
N ARG A 386 7.82 -14.90 28.92
CA ARG A 386 6.92 -15.52 29.91
C ARG A 386 7.38 -16.87 30.44
N ALA A 387 8.29 -17.57 29.76
CA ALA A 387 8.86 -18.80 30.28
C ALA A 387 9.78 -18.54 31.49
N GLU A 388 10.32 -17.32 31.62
CA GLU A 388 11.20 -16.94 32.71
C GLU A 388 10.40 -16.45 33.93
N PRO A 389 10.66 -16.98 35.14
CA PRO A 389 10.03 -16.49 36.36
C PRO A 389 10.61 -15.13 36.76
N TYR A 390 9.75 -14.14 37.01
CA TYR A 390 10.14 -12.84 37.57
C TYR A 390 10.10 -12.85 39.10
N ILE A 391 8.96 -13.21 39.68
CA ILE A 391 8.75 -13.26 41.13
C ILE A 391 8.02 -14.56 41.48
N LYS A 392 8.52 -15.30 42.47
CA LYS A 392 7.83 -16.46 43.04
C LYS A 392 7.32 -16.11 44.44
N ILE A 393 6.00 -16.07 44.60
CA ILE A 393 5.32 -15.81 45.86
C ILE A 393 4.95 -17.16 46.47
N ILE A 394 5.52 -17.46 47.63
CA ILE A 394 5.25 -18.70 48.38
C ILE A 394 4.40 -18.32 49.59
N VAL A 395 3.24 -18.94 49.72
CA VAL A 395 2.35 -18.82 50.88
C VAL A 395 2.57 -20.05 51.75
N ASP A 396 3.09 -19.83 52.96
CA ASP A 396 3.43 -20.84 53.95
C ASP A 396 2.56 -20.64 55.20
N GLU A 397 1.99 -21.72 55.72
CA GLU A 397 1.39 -21.79 57.05
C GLU A 397 2.09 -22.90 57.85
N ASP A 398 2.67 -22.52 59.00
CA ASP A 398 3.36 -23.41 59.95
C ASP A 398 4.49 -24.28 59.35
N GLY A 399 5.22 -23.76 58.36
CA GLY A 399 6.33 -24.45 57.69
C GLY A 399 5.88 -25.37 56.55
N VAL A 400 4.61 -25.31 56.17
CA VAL A 400 4.02 -26.06 55.05
C VAL A 400 3.60 -25.08 53.96
N VAL A 401 4.23 -25.22 52.78
CA VAL A 401 3.85 -24.45 51.59
C VAL A 401 2.43 -24.83 51.16
N GLN A 402 1.50 -23.90 51.31
CA GLN A 402 0.11 -24.05 50.89
C GLN A 402 -0.02 -23.74 49.39
N HIS A 403 0.54 -22.60 48.96
CA HIS A 403 0.45 -22.14 47.58
C HIS A 403 1.76 -21.52 47.09
N SER A 404 2.02 -21.68 45.78
CA SER A 404 3.13 -21.05 45.10
C SER A 404 2.60 -20.37 43.84
N TYR A 405 2.71 -19.05 43.76
CA TYR A 405 2.37 -18.26 42.59
C TYR A 405 3.65 -17.77 41.92
N THR A 406 3.78 -17.98 40.62
CA THR A 406 4.92 -17.45 39.85
C THR A 406 4.42 -16.38 38.91
N LEU A 407 4.85 -15.14 39.14
CA LEU A 407 4.74 -14.05 38.19
C LEU A 407 5.89 -14.18 37.20
N THR A 408 5.58 -14.24 35.91
CA THR A 408 6.58 -14.41 34.85
C THR A 408 7.10 -13.05 34.39
N THR A 409 8.25 -13.02 33.70
CA THR A 409 8.71 -11.80 33.05
C THR A 409 7.80 -11.47 31.84
N TYR A 410 8.01 -10.30 31.26
CA TYR A 410 7.27 -9.81 30.11
C TYR A 410 8.21 -9.08 29.15
N MET A 411 7.81 -9.02 27.89
CA MET A 411 8.47 -8.21 26.87
C MET A 411 7.77 -6.86 26.77
N GLY A 412 8.55 -5.78 26.74
CA GLY A 412 8.06 -4.40 26.74
C GLY A 412 8.45 -3.62 27.99
N THR A 413 8.06 -2.36 28.05
CA THR A 413 8.33 -1.42 29.16
C THR A 413 7.02 -1.02 29.85
N LEU A 414 6.88 -1.31 31.15
CA LEU A 414 5.72 -0.89 31.93
C LEU A 414 5.63 0.64 31.99
N GLY A 415 4.43 1.17 31.77
CA GLY A 415 4.19 2.61 31.72
C GLY A 415 4.47 3.27 30.37
N SER A 416 5.08 2.55 29.42
CA SER A 416 5.18 3.03 28.03
C SER A 416 3.79 3.24 27.44
N LYS A 417 3.60 4.36 26.73
CA LYS A 417 2.35 4.68 26.01
C LYS A 417 2.36 4.17 24.57
N ILE A 418 3.50 3.64 24.12
CA ILE A 418 3.73 3.26 22.73
C ILE A 418 3.22 1.84 22.49
N SER A 419 2.43 1.65 21.44
CA SER A 419 1.96 0.34 20.99
C SER A 419 2.86 -0.21 19.90
N TYR A 420 3.36 -1.43 20.07
CA TYR A 420 4.01 -2.18 19.00
C TYR A 420 2.93 -2.86 18.15
N SER A 421 2.74 -2.40 16.91
CA SER A 421 1.65 -2.85 16.03
C SER A 421 2.21 -3.42 14.73
N LEU A 422 1.85 -4.67 14.42
CA LEU A 422 2.15 -5.34 13.16
C LEU A 422 0.86 -5.61 12.36
N LEU A 423 -0.10 -4.69 12.43
CA LEU A 423 -1.31 -4.72 11.60
C LEU A 423 -1.01 -4.17 10.20
N PRO A 424 -1.59 -4.73 9.13
CA PRO A 424 -1.41 -4.20 7.78
C PRO A 424 -2.14 -2.85 7.61
N ASP A 425 -1.70 -2.05 6.63
CA ASP A 425 -2.45 -0.86 6.19
C ASP A 425 -3.76 -1.22 5.47
N VAL A 426 -3.77 -2.38 4.81
CA VAL A 426 -4.95 -2.96 4.16
C VAL A 426 -5.31 -4.26 4.87
N ASP A 427 -6.51 -4.32 5.43
CA ASP A 427 -7.02 -5.53 6.08
C ASP A 427 -6.89 -6.77 5.17
N GLY A 428 -6.28 -7.82 5.72
CA GLY A 428 -6.01 -9.07 5.00
C GLY A 428 -4.77 -9.02 4.10
N SER A 429 -4.02 -7.92 4.07
CA SER A 429 -2.71 -7.88 3.43
C SER A 429 -1.66 -8.60 4.28
N GLU A 430 -0.77 -9.31 3.59
CA GLU A 430 0.42 -9.91 4.19
C GLU A 430 1.56 -8.90 4.32
N GLU A 431 1.50 -7.80 3.56
CA GLU A 431 2.51 -6.74 3.58
C GLU A 431 2.15 -5.62 4.54
N ALA A 432 3.19 -5.04 5.14
CA ALA A 432 3.09 -3.96 6.11
C ALA A 432 2.69 -2.64 5.47
N ILE A 433 3.22 -2.34 4.29
CA ILE A 433 2.91 -1.16 3.47
C ILE A 433 2.22 -1.65 2.21
N SER A 434 1.15 -1.00 1.79
CA SER A 434 0.59 -1.27 0.46
C SER A 434 1.40 -0.56 -0.62
N GLY A 435 1.88 -1.33 -1.59
CA GLY A 435 2.60 -0.82 -2.75
C GLY A 435 1.63 -0.34 -3.83
N LEU A 436 2.03 0.61 -4.67
CA LEU A 436 1.19 1.03 -5.80
C LEU A 436 0.95 -0.12 -6.79
N LYS A 437 1.89 -1.07 -6.87
CA LYS A 437 1.73 -2.33 -7.59
C LYS A 437 0.51 -3.13 -7.11
N ASP A 438 0.09 -3.02 -5.85
CA ASP A 438 -1.15 -3.65 -5.35
C ASP A 438 -2.42 -3.10 -6.03
N LEU A 439 -2.39 -1.88 -6.58
CA LEU A 439 -3.49 -1.35 -7.38
C LEU A 439 -3.55 -1.94 -8.78
N LEU A 440 -2.44 -2.51 -9.26
CA LEU A 440 -2.24 -2.99 -10.63
C LEU A 440 -2.19 -4.52 -10.71
N ILE A 441 -2.03 -5.21 -9.58
CA ILE A 441 -1.83 -6.65 -9.50
C ILE A 441 -3.10 -7.34 -8.98
N ARG A 442 -3.38 -8.50 -9.56
CA ARG A 442 -4.32 -9.50 -9.07
C ARG A 442 -3.78 -10.10 -7.77
N LYS A 443 -4.36 -9.78 -6.60
CA LYS A 443 -4.15 -10.61 -5.39
C LYS A 443 -4.91 -11.92 -5.58
N GLU A 444 -4.24 -12.92 -6.17
CA GLU A 444 -4.64 -14.30 -5.95
C GLU A 444 -4.49 -14.55 -4.46
N SER A 445 -5.59 -14.56 -3.71
CA SER A 445 -5.62 -15.23 -2.41
C SER A 445 -5.26 -16.68 -2.68
N LEU A 446 -3.98 -17.03 -2.48
CA LEU A 446 -3.44 -18.35 -2.72
C LEU A 446 -4.29 -19.37 -1.99
N GLY A 447 -4.97 -20.18 -2.79
CA GLY A 447 -5.49 -21.45 -2.37
C GLY A 447 -5.43 -22.32 -3.61
N ALA A 448 -4.47 -23.25 -3.58
CA ALA A 448 -4.13 -24.28 -4.54
C ALA A 448 -3.24 -23.85 -5.74
N ASP A 449 -1.95 -24.16 -5.58
CA ASP A 449 -1.03 -24.77 -6.54
C ASP A 449 -0.91 -24.17 -7.95
N SER A 450 0.21 -23.49 -8.20
CA SER A 450 1.08 -23.69 -9.38
C SER A 450 2.24 -22.68 -9.36
N TYR A 451 3.39 -23.11 -8.83
CA TYR A 451 4.67 -22.52 -9.22
C TYR A 451 5.10 -23.13 -10.56
N CYS A 452 5.50 -22.28 -11.51
CA CYS A 452 6.52 -22.51 -12.54
C CYS A 452 6.54 -21.32 -13.51
N PHE A 453 7.39 -20.32 -13.27
CA PHE A 453 7.92 -19.46 -14.34
C PHE A 453 9.42 -19.69 -14.41
N GLY A 454 9.84 -20.29 -15.52
CA GLY A 454 11.24 -20.48 -15.87
C GLY A 454 11.40 -20.30 -17.37
N ASP A 455 11.25 -19.07 -17.85
CA ASP A 455 11.69 -18.72 -19.21
C ASP A 455 13.17 -18.33 -19.14
N ARG A 456 14.05 -19.33 -19.22
CA ARG A 456 15.44 -19.12 -19.58
C ARG A 456 15.54 -19.18 -21.10
N LYS A 457 15.98 -18.05 -21.67
CA LYS A 457 16.50 -17.90 -23.03
C LYS A 457 17.39 -19.10 -23.39
N THR A 458 17.09 -19.77 -24.50
CA THR A 458 18.10 -20.55 -25.23
C THR A 458 18.04 -20.19 -26.70
N SER A 459 19.14 -19.59 -27.15
CA SER A 459 19.55 -19.37 -28.52
C SER A 459 19.55 -20.65 -29.36
N ILE A 460 19.27 -20.45 -30.64
CA ILE A 460 19.36 -21.40 -31.75
C ILE A 460 20.80 -21.91 -31.86
N GLU A 461 21.00 -23.23 -31.95
CA GLU A 461 21.71 -23.91 -33.06
C GLU A 461 21.92 -25.41 -32.82
N SER A 462 21.53 -26.18 -33.84
CA SER A 462 22.15 -27.40 -34.38
C SER A 462 22.10 -28.76 -33.64
N ASP A 463 21.71 -29.73 -34.47
CA ASP A 463 22.16 -31.12 -34.58
C ASP A 463 21.64 -32.24 -33.65
N ARG A 464 20.74 -33.02 -34.27
CA ARG A 464 20.74 -34.49 -34.47
C ARG A 464 20.68 -35.47 -33.29
N PHE A 465 19.92 -36.53 -33.61
CA PHE A 465 19.97 -37.94 -33.17
C PHE A 465 18.99 -38.43 -32.09
N ALA A 466 18.06 -39.25 -32.60
CA ALA A 466 17.66 -40.57 -32.14
C ALA A 466 16.74 -40.73 -30.90
N ARG A 467 15.56 -41.30 -31.16
CA ARG A 467 14.76 -42.10 -30.20
C ARG A 467 15.55 -43.33 -29.74
N PRO A 468 15.21 -43.91 -28.56
CA PRO A 468 14.36 -45.09 -28.61
C PRO A 468 13.30 -45.21 -27.48
N GLU A 469 12.33 -46.07 -27.76
CA GLU A 469 11.22 -46.54 -26.91
C GLU A 469 11.69 -47.51 -25.80
N ARG A 470 10.94 -47.61 -24.67
CA ARG A 470 10.19 -48.83 -24.25
C ARG A 470 9.68 -48.83 -22.78
N SER A 471 8.46 -49.39 -22.63
CA SER A 471 7.88 -50.23 -21.54
C SER A 471 7.63 -49.70 -20.10
N SER A 472 6.36 -49.33 -19.83
CA SER A 472 5.34 -49.87 -18.87
C SER A 472 5.75 -50.78 -17.67
N PRO A 473 4.84 -51.10 -16.70
CA PRO A 473 3.90 -50.32 -15.86
C PRO A 473 4.06 -50.66 -14.35
N PHE A 474 3.48 -49.92 -13.40
CA PHE A 474 2.88 -50.49 -12.17
C PHE A 474 2.10 -49.40 -11.40
N GLY A 475 0.80 -49.60 -11.22
CA GLY A 475 -0.05 -48.77 -10.39
C GLY A 475 -0.09 -49.24 -8.93
N ARG A 476 -0.40 -48.33 -8.00
CA ARG A 476 -1.07 -48.64 -6.73
C ARG A 476 -1.78 -47.40 -6.14
N ARG A 477 -2.88 -47.73 -5.46
CA ARG A 477 -4.03 -46.93 -4.99
C ARG A 477 -3.71 -45.86 -3.93
N ARG A 478 -4.55 -44.81 -3.92
CA ARG A 478 -4.75 -43.81 -2.84
C ARG A 478 -5.39 -44.42 -1.58
N PRO A 479 -5.32 -43.71 -0.45
CA PRO A 479 -6.48 -43.52 0.43
C PRO A 479 -6.92 -42.04 0.49
N GLN A 480 -8.24 -41.84 0.49
CA GLN A 480 -8.91 -40.56 0.70
C GLN A 480 -8.92 -40.21 2.20
N SER A 481 -8.55 -38.98 2.53
CA SER A 481 -8.95 -38.32 3.78
C SER A 481 -9.82 -37.12 3.42
N THR A 482 -11.03 -37.09 3.96
CA THR A 482 -12.01 -36.02 3.76
C THR A 482 -11.91 -35.05 4.92
N TYR A 483 -11.32 -33.88 4.68
CA TYR A 483 -11.43 -32.73 5.59
C TYR A 483 -12.32 -31.67 4.92
N ARG A 484 -13.53 -31.49 5.46
CA ARG A 484 -14.44 -30.41 5.10
C ARG A 484 -14.05 -29.17 5.92
N GLY A 485 -13.17 -28.34 5.40
CA GLY A 485 -12.85 -27.03 5.96
C GLY A 485 -13.70 -25.95 5.30
N HIS A 486 -14.49 -25.22 6.10
CA HIS A 486 -15.15 -23.98 5.68
C HIS A 486 -14.09 -22.95 5.23
N MET A 487 -14.01 -22.66 3.94
CA MET A 487 -13.22 -21.55 3.40
C MET A 487 -14.13 -20.35 3.12
N GLY A 488 -14.31 -19.48 4.11
CA GLY A 488 -14.76 -18.12 3.85
C GLY A 488 -13.57 -17.31 3.37
N ARG A 489 -13.42 -17.08 2.06
CA ARG A 489 -12.43 -16.13 1.55
C ARG A 489 -12.89 -14.70 1.83
N LYS A 490 -12.06 -13.91 2.50
CA LYS A 490 -12.19 -12.46 2.57
C LYS A 490 -11.77 -11.89 1.21
N MET A 491 -12.70 -11.26 0.50
CA MET A 491 -12.35 -10.47 -0.68
C MET A 491 -11.48 -9.30 -0.22
N VAL A 492 -10.21 -9.29 -0.61
CA VAL A 492 -9.37 -8.10 -0.47
C VAL A 492 -9.94 -7.06 -1.42
N ARG A 493 -10.64 -6.07 -0.87
CA ARG A 493 -11.12 -4.92 -1.65
C ARG A 493 -9.89 -4.14 -2.10
N GLN A 494 -9.87 -3.71 -3.35
CA GLN A 494 -8.84 -2.77 -3.81
C GLN A 494 -8.78 -1.58 -2.84
N PRO A 495 -7.60 -1.26 -2.30
CA PRO A 495 -7.46 -0.16 -1.36
C PRO A 495 -7.81 1.18 -2.02
N GLY A 496 -8.49 2.04 -1.27
CA GLY A 496 -8.67 3.44 -1.68
C GLY A 496 -7.35 4.20 -1.56
N LEU A 497 -7.22 5.33 -2.26
CA LEU A 497 -5.96 6.09 -2.30
C LEU A 497 -5.53 6.62 -0.93
N ASN A 498 -6.49 6.83 -0.02
CA ASN A 498 -6.24 7.21 1.37
C ASN A 498 -5.39 6.20 2.16
N ILE A 499 -5.25 4.96 1.69
CA ILE A 499 -4.46 3.92 2.38
C ILE A 499 -2.96 4.02 2.04
N PHE A 500 -2.60 4.78 1.00
CA PHE A 500 -1.20 4.91 0.57
C PHE A 500 -0.45 6.08 1.24
N PHE A 501 -1.08 6.82 2.16
CA PHE A 501 -0.59 8.06 2.77
C PHE A 501 -0.57 8.04 4.30
#